data_AF-A0A3R5Y7P6-F1
#
_entry.id   AF-A0A3R5Y7P6-F1
#
_cell.length_a   1.000
_cell.length_b   1.000
_cell.length_c   1.000
_cell.angle_alpha   90.00
_cell.angle_beta   90.00
_cell.angle_gamma   90.00
#
_symmetry.space_group_name_H-M   'P 1'
#
loop_
_entity.id
_entity.type
_entity.pdbx_description
1 polymer ?
#
loop_
_entity_poly.entity_id
_entity_poly.type
_entity_poly.pdbx_seq_one_letter_code
_entity_poly.pdbx_strand_id
1 'polypeptide(L)'
;MNILKTADSRIISNTGFALMFSYTLSFLFEGQVFYSLTEHFGAETGHYVLTAILAQFAGLFSCGYFVRTPAQAKYAIITGMLVCLFVTVPFFFSPSVFWLTGLLAASYASGCAIASWGYFLRIFTPKNQRLKSCADLLIYSNILMIIINVTAVRISPFAGLALALLCLSAGMAAVLTLNVNNEKPEAERRKIKHDKDTKKPMMMLYLFIFVITINSGLMYQVVNPAFAHLSELASLYWAVPYIAALAVMRNFSSKMKRSAVLYVGMATLGASFICFMLLGRNAADYLIVNTLMLGAFGIFDLFWWSIIGEILDYTDNPAKTFGIGLSANVLGILLGGTIGMAVTSAHLSDAEIVVIALSVVCVTLAMLPPLNRTLVALLKKHAYLSDEESMTDYEHKSAAEQNRTIEPLTSRELEVLQLLLAGKSNKIIADDLFISESTVKTHTRNIFSKYSVNSRSELFSILLKNKINN
;
A
#
# COMPACT_ATOMS: atom_id res chain seq x y z
N MET A 1 -17.89 6.94 20.21
CA MET A 1 -18.71 7.11 18.99
C MET A 1 -17.89 7.39 17.72
N ASN A 2 -16.82 8.19 17.76
CA ASN A 2 -15.97 8.44 16.58
C ASN A 2 -15.13 7.23 16.11
N ILE A 3 -14.61 6.39 17.01
CA ILE A 3 -13.76 5.24 16.64
C ILE A 3 -14.54 4.17 15.84
N LEU A 4 -15.82 3.95 16.17
CA LEU A 4 -16.70 3.03 15.44
C LEU A 4 -16.98 3.54 14.02
N LYS A 5 -17.32 4.84 13.86
CA LYS A 5 -17.51 5.45 12.53
C LYS A 5 -16.26 5.38 11.64
N THR A 6 -15.07 5.53 12.23
CA THR A 6 -13.80 5.40 11.48
C THR A 6 -13.49 3.96 11.09
N ALA A 7 -13.84 2.97 11.94
CA ALA A 7 -13.67 1.56 11.61
C ALA A 7 -14.59 1.13 10.46
N ASP A 8 -15.85 1.59 10.48
CA ASP A 8 -16.80 1.33 9.39
C ASP A 8 -16.33 1.96 8.08
N SER A 9 -15.87 3.22 8.11
CA SER A 9 -15.39 3.93 6.90
C SER A 9 -14.15 3.27 6.29
N ARG A 10 -13.24 2.75 7.13
CA ARG A 10 -12.07 1.98 6.69
C ARG A 10 -12.48 0.71 5.93
N ILE A 11 -13.39 -0.07 6.52
CA ILE A 11 -13.85 -1.33 5.94
C ILE A 11 -14.57 -1.05 4.61
N ILE A 12 -15.50 -0.09 4.60
CA ILE A 12 -16.24 0.30 3.39
C ILE A 12 -15.30 0.76 2.27
N SER A 13 -14.31 1.60 2.60
CA SER A 13 -13.28 2.04 1.64
C SER A 13 -12.50 0.86 1.07
N ASN A 14 -11.98 -0.03 1.92
CA ASN A 14 -11.21 -1.19 1.47
C ASN A 14 -12.04 -2.15 0.64
N THR A 15 -13.28 -2.44 1.05
CA THR A 15 -14.20 -3.33 0.32
C THR A 15 -14.58 -2.74 -1.03
N GLY A 16 -14.97 -1.46 -1.07
CA GLY A 16 -15.33 -0.78 -2.32
C GLY A 16 -14.17 -0.77 -3.32
N PHE A 17 -12.95 -0.57 -2.82
CA PHE A 17 -11.76 -0.63 -3.65
C PHE A 17 -11.34 -2.03 -4.06
N ALA A 18 -11.45 -3.03 -3.18
CA ALA A 18 -11.11 -4.41 -3.52
C ALA A 18 -11.98 -4.94 -4.68
N LEU A 19 -13.27 -4.58 -4.69
CA LEU A 19 -14.22 -4.93 -5.76
C LEU A 19 -13.89 -4.26 -7.11
N MET A 20 -13.46 -3.00 -7.09
CA MET A 20 -12.98 -2.33 -8.30
C MET A 20 -11.65 -2.92 -8.77
N PHE A 21 -10.72 -3.16 -7.85
CA PHE A 21 -9.40 -3.67 -8.17
C PHE A 21 -9.48 -5.11 -8.71
N SER A 22 -10.44 -5.93 -8.25
CA SER A 22 -10.70 -7.24 -8.83
C SER A 22 -11.17 -7.16 -10.29
N TYR A 23 -11.97 -6.15 -10.66
CA TYR A 23 -12.33 -5.89 -12.06
C TYR A 23 -11.10 -5.53 -12.89
N THR A 24 -10.23 -4.64 -12.38
CA THR A 24 -8.99 -4.27 -13.08
C THR A 24 -8.09 -5.48 -13.33
N LEU A 25 -7.89 -6.32 -12.31
CA LEU A 25 -7.02 -7.50 -12.41
C LEU A 25 -7.62 -8.64 -13.24
N SER A 26 -8.94 -8.80 -13.25
CA SER A 26 -9.60 -9.88 -14.02
C SER A 26 -9.86 -9.53 -15.48
N PHE A 27 -9.96 -8.24 -15.82
CA PHE A 27 -10.31 -7.77 -17.16
C PHE A 27 -9.27 -6.85 -17.80
N LEU A 28 -8.90 -5.74 -17.16
CA LEU A 28 -8.11 -4.66 -17.82
C LEU A 28 -6.59 -4.90 -17.86
N PHE A 29 -6.03 -5.55 -16.85
CA PHE A 29 -4.58 -5.66 -16.65
C PHE A 29 -4.18 -7.14 -16.69
N GLU A 30 -3.81 -7.63 -17.88
CA GLU A 30 -3.47 -9.06 -18.10
C GLU A 30 -4.62 -10.02 -17.66
N GLY A 31 -5.85 -9.54 -17.76
CA GLY A 31 -7.03 -10.20 -17.18
C GLY A 31 -7.53 -11.39 -17.99
N GLN A 32 -7.74 -12.53 -17.33
CA GLN A 32 -8.20 -13.78 -17.98
C GLN A 32 -9.59 -13.65 -18.61
N VAL A 33 -10.45 -12.74 -18.10
CA VAL A 33 -11.75 -12.45 -18.73
C VAL A 33 -11.54 -11.91 -20.14
N PHE A 34 -10.61 -10.97 -20.32
CA PHE A 34 -10.34 -10.38 -21.61
C PHE A 34 -9.67 -11.39 -22.56
N TYR A 35 -8.70 -12.16 -22.08
CA TYR A 35 -8.10 -13.26 -22.84
C TYR A 35 -9.17 -14.26 -23.36
N SER A 36 -10.05 -14.71 -22.47
CA SER A 36 -11.13 -15.65 -22.81
C SER A 36 -12.12 -15.06 -23.82
N LEU A 37 -12.40 -13.75 -23.75
CA LEU A 37 -13.24 -13.05 -24.73
C LEU A 37 -12.55 -12.95 -26.10
N THR A 38 -11.27 -12.59 -26.15
CA THR A 38 -10.53 -12.53 -27.41
C THR A 38 -10.42 -13.90 -28.07
N GLU A 39 -10.20 -14.95 -27.30
CA GLU A 39 -10.17 -16.34 -27.78
C GLU A 39 -11.54 -16.76 -28.34
N HIS A 40 -12.63 -16.45 -27.61
CA HIS A 40 -13.99 -16.74 -28.07
C HIS A 40 -14.34 -16.11 -29.42
N PHE A 41 -13.86 -14.89 -29.68
CA PHE A 41 -14.10 -14.18 -30.93
C PHE A 41 -12.98 -14.35 -31.98
N GLY A 42 -11.92 -15.10 -31.68
CA GLY A 42 -10.77 -15.28 -32.58
C GLY A 42 -10.00 -13.98 -32.86
N ALA A 43 -9.99 -13.03 -31.92
CA ALA A 43 -9.32 -11.74 -32.05
C ALA A 43 -7.88 -11.78 -31.51
N GLU A 44 -6.99 -11.00 -32.12
CA GLU A 44 -5.60 -10.89 -31.67
C GLU A 44 -5.50 -10.08 -30.36
N THR A 45 -5.02 -10.71 -29.28
CA THR A 45 -5.05 -10.13 -27.93
C THR A 45 -3.91 -9.14 -27.65
N GLY A 46 -2.74 -9.34 -28.27
CA GLY A 46 -1.50 -8.66 -27.87
C GLY A 46 -1.56 -7.13 -27.94
N HIS A 47 -2.10 -6.57 -29.03
CA HIS A 47 -2.20 -5.11 -29.19
C HIS A 47 -3.14 -4.47 -28.16
N TYR A 48 -4.25 -5.14 -27.84
CA TYR A 48 -5.22 -4.64 -26.86
C TYR A 48 -4.65 -4.62 -25.44
N VAL A 49 -3.94 -5.68 -25.04
CA VAL A 49 -3.33 -5.77 -23.71
C VAL A 49 -2.25 -4.70 -23.54
N LEU A 50 -1.36 -4.54 -24.53
CA LEU A 50 -0.32 -3.51 -24.48
C LEU A 50 -0.92 -2.09 -24.36
N THR A 51 -1.93 -1.78 -25.16
CA THR A 51 -2.59 -0.47 -25.13
C THR A 51 -3.32 -0.22 -23.81
N ALA A 52 -3.97 -1.24 -23.24
CA ALA A 52 -4.59 -1.18 -21.92
C ALA A 52 -3.57 -0.90 -20.80
N ILE A 53 -2.42 -1.58 -20.81
CA ILE A 53 -1.36 -1.37 -19.80
C ILE A 53 -0.76 0.04 -19.91
N LEU A 54 -0.52 0.54 -21.13
CA LEU A 54 -0.04 1.91 -21.36
C LEU A 54 -1.06 2.96 -20.88
N ALA A 55 -2.35 2.75 -21.14
CA ALA A 55 -3.40 3.63 -20.65
C ALA A 55 -3.52 3.59 -19.11
N GLN A 56 -3.38 2.41 -18.50
CA GLN A 56 -3.33 2.24 -17.05
C GLN A 56 -2.15 3.01 -16.44
N PHE A 57 -0.96 2.90 -17.02
CA PHE A 57 0.22 3.68 -16.64
C PHE A 57 -0.08 5.19 -16.71
N ALA A 58 -0.62 5.66 -17.83
CA ALA A 58 -0.95 7.07 -18.02
C ALA A 58 -1.98 7.57 -16.99
N GLY A 59 -3.00 6.76 -16.68
CA GLY A 59 -4.00 7.07 -15.65
C GLY A 59 -3.38 7.20 -14.25
N LEU A 60 -2.57 6.22 -13.85
CA LEU A 60 -1.88 6.21 -12.56
C LEU A 60 -0.91 7.40 -12.42
N PHE A 61 -0.11 7.66 -13.46
CA PHE A 61 0.91 8.71 -13.45
C PHE A 61 0.30 10.12 -13.48
N SER A 62 -0.76 10.33 -14.27
CA SER A 62 -1.33 11.67 -14.49
C SER A 62 -2.35 12.10 -13.42
N CYS A 63 -3.01 11.15 -12.74
CA CYS A 63 -4.11 11.44 -11.81
C CYS A 63 -3.77 12.48 -10.73
N GLY A 64 -2.58 12.37 -10.14
CA GLY A 64 -2.14 13.26 -9.07
C GLY A 64 -1.91 14.72 -9.48
N TYR A 65 -1.92 15.04 -10.78
CA TYR A 65 -1.77 16.42 -11.25
C TYR A 65 -3.08 17.21 -11.19
N PHE A 66 -4.22 16.53 -11.33
CA PHE A 66 -5.56 17.14 -11.31
C PHE A 66 -6.41 16.78 -10.09
N VAL A 67 -6.18 15.63 -9.44
CA VAL A 67 -6.80 15.31 -8.14
C VAL A 67 -5.93 15.87 -7.02
N ARG A 68 -6.42 16.89 -6.31
CA ARG A 68 -5.69 17.59 -5.24
C ARG A 68 -6.45 17.67 -3.92
N THR A 69 -7.71 17.25 -3.91
CA THR A 69 -8.55 17.27 -2.69
C THR A 69 -9.22 15.91 -2.46
N PRO A 70 -9.59 15.60 -1.21
CA PRO A 70 -10.34 14.40 -0.90
C PRO A 70 -11.66 14.28 -1.67
N ALA A 71 -12.39 15.39 -1.84
CA ALA A 71 -13.62 15.42 -2.61
C ALA A 71 -13.36 15.09 -4.10
N GLN A 72 -12.33 15.69 -4.71
CA GLN A 72 -11.91 15.36 -6.07
C GLN A 72 -11.50 13.89 -6.20
N ALA A 73 -10.86 13.31 -5.18
CA ALA A 73 -10.51 11.90 -5.17
C ALA A 73 -11.77 11.01 -5.17
N LYS A 74 -12.78 11.32 -4.36
CA LYS A 74 -14.07 10.60 -4.38
C LYS A 74 -14.72 10.68 -5.76
N TYR A 75 -14.75 11.86 -6.38
CA TYR A 75 -15.28 12.03 -7.73
C TYR A 75 -14.49 11.23 -8.76
N ALA A 76 -13.16 11.26 -8.72
CA ALA A 76 -12.32 10.49 -9.64
C ALA A 76 -12.55 8.97 -9.51
N ILE A 77 -12.74 8.47 -8.28
CA ILE A 77 -13.06 7.06 -8.03
C ILE A 77 -14.41 6.68 -8.64
N ILE A 78 -15.46 7.45 -8.32
CA ILE A 78 -16.83 7.16 -8.79
C ILE A 78 -16.92 7.30 -10.30
N THR A 79 -16.41 8.38 -10.87
CA THR A 79 -16.37 8.59 -12.32
C THR A 79 -15.54 7.50 -13.00
N GLY A 80 -14.42 7.09 -12.41
CA GLY A 80 -13.62 5.98 -12.92
C GLY A 80 -14.40 4.67 -12.98
N MET A 81 -15.09 4.30 -11.90
CA MET A 81 -15.96 3.13 -11.86
C MET A 81 -17.12 3.22 -12.87
N LEU A 82 -17.75 4.39 -13.00
CA LEU A 82 -18.81 4.64 -13.99
C LEU A 82 -18.33 4.47 -15.43
N VAL A 83 -17.19 5.08 -15.79
CA VAL A 83 -16.60 4.93 -17.12
C VAL A 83 -16.36 3.46 -17.39
N CYS A 84 -15.69 2.74 -16.47
CA CYS A 84 -15.45 1.31 -16.59
C CYS A 84 -16.74 0.50 -16.79
N LEU A 85 -17.82 0.80 -16.04
CA LEU A 85 -19.11 0.11 -16.22
C LEU A 85 -19.66 0.27 -17.64
N PHE A 86 -19.70 1.51 -18.16
CA PHE A 86 -20.29 1.78 -19.47
C PHE A 86 -19.45 1.26 -20.62
N VAL A 87 -18.14 1.50 -20.60
CA VAL A 87 -17.26 1.16 -21.74
C VAL A 87 -16.91 -0.34 -21.80
N THR A 88 -17.28 -1.10 -20.78
CA THR A 88 -17.16 -2.57 -20.78
C THR A 88 -18.36 -3.25 -21.46
N VAL A 89 -19.52 -2.58 -21.57
CA VAL A 89 -20.72 -3.15 -22.22
C VAL A 89 -20.47 -3.64 -23.67
N PRO A 90 -19.71 -2.93 -24.52
CA PRO A 90 -19.39 -3.40 -25.88
C PRO A 90 -18.68 -4.77 -25.95
N PHE A 91 -18.07 -5.24 -24.86
CA PHE A 91 -17.37 -6.54 -24.83
C PHE A 91 -18.30 -7.75 -24.72
N PHE A 92 -19.62 -7.53 -24.53
CA PHE A 92 -20.62 -8.59 -24.70
C PHE A 92 -20.92 -8.90 -26.18
N PHE A 93 -20.44 -8.06 -27.10
CA PHE A 93 -20.68 -8.17 -28.52
C PHE A 93 -19.37 -8.41 -29.27
N SER A 94 -19.48 -8.77 -30.55
CA SER A 94 -18.33 -9.00 -31.42
C SER A 94 -17.35 -7.82 -31.44
N PRO A 95 -16.04 -8.08 -31.61
CA PRO A 95 -15.01 -7.05 -31.65
C PRO A 95 -15.38 -5.90 -32.59
N SER A 96 -15.23 -4.69 -32.09
CA SER A 96 -15.51 -3.45 -32.81
C SER A 96 -14.52 -2.38 -32.39
N VAL A 97 -14.54 -1.22 -33.06
CA VAL A 97 -13.71 -0.06 -32.67
C VAL A 97 -13.91 0.32 -31.19
N PHE A 98 -15.10 0.03 -30.64
CA PHE A 98 -15.43 0.27 -29.24
C PHE A 98 -14.60 -0.57 -28.26
N TRP A 99 -14.04 -1.71 -28.67
CA TRP A 99 -13.15 -2.49 -27.81
C TRP A 99 -11.87 -1.71 -27.51
N LEU A 100 -11.20 -1.19 -28.54
CA LEU A 100 -9.96 -0.45 -28.37
C LEU A 100 -10.20 0.85 -27.58
N THR A 101 -11.18 1.64 -28.00
CA THR A 101 -11.50 2.90 -27.31
C THR A 101 -12.01 2.66 -25.89
N GLY A 102 -12.75 1.57 -25.68
CA GLY A 102 -13.27 1.18 -24.38
C GLY A 102 -12.16 0.74 -23.42
N LEU A 103 -11.20 -0.08 -23.87
CA LEU A 103 -10.03 -0.46 -23.08
C LEU A 103 -9.17 0.75 -22.71
N LEU A 104 -8.89 1.63 -23.68
CA LEU A 104 -8.13 2.86 -23.40
C LEU A 104 -8.83 3.72 -22.34
N ALA A 105 -10.13 3.94 -22.48
CA ALA A 105 -10.92 4.72 -21.54
C ALA A 105 -11.00 4.05 -20.15
N ALA A 106 -11.32 2.76 -20.10
CA ALA A 106 -11.45 2.00 -18.86
C ALA A 106 -10.12 1.93 -18.09
N SER A 107 -9.01 1.60 -18.77
CA SER A 107 -7.70 1.49 -18.13
C SER A 107 -7.19 2.84 -17.65
N TYR A 108 -7.36 3.92 -18.43
CA TYR A 108 -7.02 5.26 -17.96
C TYR A 108 -7.85 5.65 -16.73
N ALA A 109 -9.17 5.49 -16.80
CA ALA A 109 -10.10 5.85 -15.73
C ALA A 109 -9.89 5.01 -14.47
N SER A 110 -9.63 3.71 -14.62
CA SER A 110 -9.27 2.79 -13.55
C SER A 110 -7.96 3.19 -12.89
N GLY A 111 -6.93 3.53 -13.67
CA GLY A 111 -5.67 4.05 -13.17
C GLY A 111 -5.85 5.32 -12.32
N CYS A 112 -6.69 6.25 -12.76
CA CYS A 112 -6.98 7.45 -11.97
C CYS A 112 -7.74 7.16 -10.67
N ALA A 113 -8.72 6.27 -10.72
CA ALA A 113 -9.43 5.84 -9.53
C ALA A 113 -8.48 5.16 -8.52
N ILE A 114 -7.62 4.23 -8.97
CA ILE A 114 -6.62 3.56 -8.13
C ILE A 114 -5.63 4.53 -7.51
N ALA A 115 -5.10 5.49 -8.28
CA ALA A 115 -4.24 6.53 -7.73
C ALA A 115 -4.96 7.36 -6.64
N SER A 116 -6.22 7.71 -6.88
CA SER A 116 -7.06 8.49 -5.97
C SER A 116 -7.32 7.80 -4.63
N TRP A 117 -7.23 6.46 -4.58
CA TRP A 117 -7.32 5.72 -3.31
C TRP A 117 -6.26 6.13 -2.29
N GLY A 118 -5.13 6.70 -2.72
CA GLY A 118 -4.15 7.28 -1.81
C GLY A 118 -4.77 8.27 -0.80
N TYR A 119 -5.76 9.07 -1.21
CA TYR A 119 -6.49 9.92 -0.26
C TYR A 119 -7.31 9.11 0.74
N PHE A 120 -8.00 8.07 0.29
CA PHE A 120 -8.84 7.24 1.15
C PHE A 120 -8.01 6.41 2.14
N LEU A 121 -6.85 5.90 1.70
CA LEU A 121 -5.90 5.22 2.58
C LEU A 121 -5.33 6.19 3.65
N ARG A 122 -5.09 7.46 3.28
CA ARG A 122 -4.66 8.47 4.26
C ARG A 122 -5.74 8.81 5.28
N ILE A 123 -6.96 9.09 4.81
CA ILE A 123 -8.08 9.63 5.60
C ILE A 123 -8.73 8.55 6.47
N PHE A 124 -9.14 7.45 5.85
CA PHE A 124 -9.97 6.45 6.53
C PHE A 124 -9.15 5.41 7.31
N THR A 125 -7.84 5.34 7.11
CA THR A 125 -7.00 4.30 7.72
C THR A 125 -5.94 4.89 8.67
N PRO A 126 -6.02 4.58 9.98
CA PRO A 126 -4.98 4.95 10.93
C PRO A 126 -3.59 4.39 10.54
N LYS A 127 -2.51 5.13 10.82
CA LYS A 127 -1.11 4.78 10.48
C LYS A 127 -0.76 3.32 10.79
N ASN A 128 -1.10 2.83 11.99
CA ASN A 128 -0.81 1.47 12.45
C ASN A 128 -1.64 0.36 11.77
N GLN A 129 -2.67 0.73 11.01
CA GLN A 129 -3.57 -0.20 10.30
C GLN A 129 -3.41 -0.12 8.77
N ARG A 130 -2.52 0.71 8.25
CA ARG A 130 -2.31 0.86 6.79
C ARG A 130 -1.77 -0.40 6.13
N LEU A 131 -0.74 -1.04 6.71
CA LEU A 131 -0.25 -2.34 6.26
C LEU A 131 -1.38 -3.38 6.15
N LYS A 132 -2.20 -3.49 7.20
CA LYS A 132 -3.34 -4.42 7.22
C LYS A 132 -4.36 -4.08 6.15
N SER A 133 -4.64 -2.80 5.92
CA SER A 133 -5.59 -2.35 4.88
C SER A 133 -5.11 -2.65 3.47
N CYS A 134 -3.83 -2.40 3.18
CA CYS A 134 -3.23 -2.78 1.90
C CYS A 134 -3.28 -4.30 1.72
N ALA A 135 -2.97 -5.08 2.76
CA ALA A 135 -3.05 -6.53 2.72
C ALA A 135 -4.49 -7.02 2.50
N ASP A 136 -5.46 -6.50 3.26
CA ASP A 136 -6.89 -6.83 3.14
C ASP A 136 -7.38 -6.54 1.70
N LEU A 137 -7.05 -5.36 1.16
CA LEU A 137 -7.41 -4.97 -0.21
C LEU A 137 -6.82 -5.92 -1.24
N LEU A 138 -5.51 -6.21 -1.17
CA LEU A 138 -4.84 -7.09 -2.13
C LEU A 138 -5.33 -8.54 -2.02
N ILE A 139 -5.59 -9.04 -0.81
CA ILE A 139 -6.14 -10.38 -0.57
C ILE A 139 -7.55 -10.48 -1.16
N TYR A 140 -8.46 -9.59 -0.78
CA TYR A 140 -9.86 -9.67 -1.22
C TYR A 140 -10.00 -9.47 -2.73
N SER A 141 -9.26 -8.53 -3.32
CA SER A 141 -9.28 -8.32 -4.77
C SER A 141 -8.76 -9.54 -5.53
N ASN A 142 -7.70 -10.21 -5.07
CA ASN A 142 -7.17 -11.41 -5.72
C ASN A 142 -8.08 -12.63 -5.53
N ILE A 143 -8.73 -12.78 -4.37
CA ILE A 143 -9.74 -13.84 -4.17
C ILE A 143 -10.90 -13.65 -5.15
N LEU A 144 -11.43 -12.43 -5.26
CA LEU A 144 -12.51 -12.11 -6.20
C LEU A 144 -12.05 -12.29 -7.65
N MET A 145 -10.82 -11.89 -7.98
CA MET A 145 -10.23 -12.12 -9.29
C MET A 145 -10.19 -13.62 -9.65
N ILE A 146 -9.79 -14.50 -8.73
CA ILE A 146 -9.81 -15.96 -8.97
C ILE A 146 -11.24 -16.41 -9.30
N ILE A 147 -12.24 -15.99 -8.51
CA ILE A 147 -13.65 -16.37 -8.74
C ILE A 147 -14.13 -15.91 -10.11
N ILE A 148 -13.82 -14.66 -10.49
CA ILE A 148 -14.17 -14.09 -11.79
C ILE A 148 -13.47 -14.85 -12.93
N ASN A 149 -12.16 -15.10 -12.81
CA ASN A 149 -11.37 -15.78 -13.83
C ASN A 149 -11.84 -17.23 -14.03
N VAL A 150 -12.08 -17.97 -12.94
CA VAL A 150 -12.62 -19.34 -13.00
C VAL A 150 -13.99 -19.35 -13.68
N THR A 151 -14.86 -18.37 -13.37
CA THR A 151 -16.17 -18.22 -14.03
C THR A 151 -16.00 -17.97 -15.54
N ALA A 152 -15.06 -17.10 -15.92
CA ALA A 152 -14.78 -16.80 -17.32
C ALA A 152 -14.29 -18.03 -18.11
N VAL A 153 -13.38 -18.80 -17.52
CA VAL A 153 -12.73 -19.95 -18.18
C VAL A 153 -13.62 -21.20 -18.16
N ARG A 154 -14.37 -21.46 -17.08
CA ARG A 154 -15.14 -22.71 -16.90
C ARG A 154 -16.60 -22.62 -17.31
N ILE A 155 -17.22 -21.44 -17.18
CA ILE A 155 -18.65 -21.27 -17.45
C ILE A 155 -18.84 -20.53 -18.77
N SER A 156 -18.39 -19.28 -18.84
CA SER A 156 -18.45 -18.46 -20.06
C SER A 156 -17.67 -17.16 -19.85
N PRO A 157 -16.94 -16.66 -20.87
CA PRO A 157 -16.28 -15.36 -20.80
C PRO A 157 -17.25 -14.22 -20.45
N PHE A 158 -18.49 -14.29 -20.96
CA PHE A 158 -19.54 -13.31 -20.69
C PHE A 158 -20.05 -13.38 -19.24
N ALA A 159 -20.11 -14.57 -18.65
CA ALA A 159 -20.48 -14.73 -17.24
C ALA A 159 -19.40 -14.14 -16.31
N GLY A 160 -18.12 -14.35 -16.64
CA GLY A 160 -17.00 -13.71 -15.95
C GLY A 160 -17.06 -12.18 -16.05
N LEU A 161 -17.30 -11.66 -17.25
CA LEU A 161 -17.45 -10.22 -17.49
C LEU A 161 -18.63 -9.61 -16.71
N ALA A 162 -19.79 -10.28 -16.71
CA ALA A 162 -20.95 -9.86 -15.94
C ALA A 162 -20.66 -9.83 -14.43
N LEU A 163 -19.97 -10.85 -13.90
CA LEU A 163 -19.56 -10.88 -12.50
C LEU A 163 -18.57 -9.75 -12.15
N ALA A 164 -17.66 -9.42 -13.05
CA ALA A 164 -16.75 -8.29 -12.87
C ALA A 164 -17.50 -6.94 -12.81
N LEU A 165 -18.53 -6.76 -13.66
CA LEU A 165 -19.41 -5.59 -13.62
C LEU A 165 -20.27 -5.53 -12.35
N LEU A 166 -20.75 -6.67 -11.86
CA LEU A 166 -21.44 -6.75 -10.57
C LEU A 166 -20.52 -6.31 -9.43
N CYS A 167 -19.27 -6.78 -9.41
CA CYS A 167 -18.29 -6.33 -8.41
C CYS A 167 -18.07 -4.82 -8.50
N LEU A 168 -17.86 -4.29 -9.71
CA LEU A 168 -17.65 -2.87 -9.94
C LEU A 168 -18.84 -2.01 -9.47
N SER A 169 -20.07 -2.46 -9.74
CA SER A 169 -21.29 -1.76 -9.31
C SER A 169 -21.47 -1.77 -7.78
N ALA A 170 -21.20 -2.92 -7.13
CA ALA A 170 -21.21 -3.02 -5.68
C ALA A 170 -20.10 -2.15 -5.04
N GLY A 171 -18.92 -2.10 -5.67
CA GLY A 171 -17.81 -1.27 -5.22
C GLY A 171 -18.13 0.22 -5.29
N MET A 172 -18.77 0.66 -6.37
CA MET A 172 -19.27 2.02 -6.52
C MET A 172 -20.33 2.37 -5.48
N ALA A 173 -21.28 1.47 -5.24
CA ALA A 173 -22.29 1.65 -4.19
C ALA A 173 -21.66 1.83 -2.81
N ALA A 174 -20.64 1.02 -2.46
CA ALA A 174 -19.90 1.16 -1.21
C ALA A 174 -19.20 2.53 -1.11
N VAL A 175 -18.49 2.97 -2.15
CA VAL A 175 -17.78 4.26 -2.16
C VAL A 175 -18.73 5.45 -2.07
N LEU A 176 -19.95 5.36 -2.64
CA LEU A 176 -20.95 6.42 -2.53
C LEU A 176 -21.34 6.72 -1.08
N THR A 177 -21.38 5.70 -0.21
CA THR A 177 -21.74 5.86 1.21
C THR A 177 -20.68 6.59 2.04
N LEU A 178 -19.44 6.67 1.56
CA LEU A 178 -18.34 7.31 2.29
C LEU A 178 -18.52 8.83 2.33
N ASN A 179 -18.53 9.42 3.53
CA ASN A 179 -18.57 10.87 3.66
C ASN A 179 -17.15 11.45 3.79
N VAL A 180 -16.74 12.17 2.76
CA VAL A 180 -15.41 12.80 2.66
C VAL A 180 -15.44 14.28 3.09
N ASN A 181 -16.63 14.86 3.27
CA ASN A 181 -16.81 16.29 3.57
C ASN A 181 -16.78 16.63 5.07
N ASN A 182 -16.81 15.63 5.95
CA ASN A 182 -16.89 15.85 7.40
C ASN A 182 -15.54 16.12 8.09
N GLU A 183 -14.44 16.17 7.34
CA GLU A 183 -13.16 16.56 7.92
C GLU A 183 -12.75 17.91 7.36
N LYS A 184 -12.54 18.86 8.28
CA LYS A 184 -11.98 20.18 7.96
C LYS A 184 -10.77 19.96 7.08
N PRO A 185 -10.58 20.74 6.00
CA PRO A 185 -9.28 20.79 5.38
C PRO A 185 -8.30 21.17 6.50
N GLU A 186 -7.30 20.32 6.74
CA GLU A 186 -6.10 20.64 7.53
C GLU A 186 -5.30 21.80 6.86
N ALA A 187 -5.97 22.75 6.21
CA ALA A 187 -5.41 23.98 5.67
C ALA A 187 -4.74 24.84 6.76
N GLU A 188 -4.94 24.51 8.04
CA GLU A 188 -4.23 25.11 9.19
C GLU A 188 -3.31 24.15 9.96
N ARG A 189 -3.21 22.86 9.60
CA ARG A 189 -2.05 22.05 10.02
C ARG A 189 -0.90 22.39 9.08
N ARG A 190 -0.41 23.61 9.34
CA ARG A 190 0.83 24.27 8.96
C ARG A 190 1.50 23.63 7.75
N LYS A 191 1.59 24.41 6.66
CA LYS A 191 2.55 24.21 5.57
C LYS A 191 3.94 23.94 6.17
N ILE A 192 4.26 22.68 6.45
CA ILE A 192 5.60 22.25 6.73
C ILE A 192 6.32 22.38 5.38
N LYS A 193 7.14 23.42 5.27
CA LYS A 193 7.97 23.72 4.11
C LYS A 193 9.06 22.64 4.01
N HIS A 194 8.70 21.42 3.59
CA HIS A 194 9.61 20.24 3.57
C HIS A 194 9.67 19.47 2.25
N ASP A 195 9.12 20.01 1.16
CA ASP A 195 9.09 19.38 -0.18
C ASP A 195 10.48 18.99 -0.75
N LYS A 196 11.60 19.52 -0.22
CA LYS A 196 12.95 19.09 -0.65
C LYS A 196 13.45 17.82 0.01
N ASP A 197 12.98 17.47 1.21
CA ASP A 197 13.59 16.39 2.01
C ASP A 197 12.93 15.01 1.78
N THR A 198 11.68 14.99 1.30
CA THR A 198 10.93 13.77 0.99
C THR A 198 11.25 13.21 -0.41
N LYS A 199 11.64 14.08 -1.37
CA LYS A 199 11.85 13.70 -2.78
C LYS A 199 12.86 12.59 -3.00
N LYS A 200 14.03 12.67 -2.34
CA LYS A 200 15.11 11.68 -2.51
C LYS A 200 14.69 10.26 -2.05
N PRO A 201 14.16 10.06 -0.83
CA PRO A 201 13.62 8.75 -0.42
C PRO A 201 12.53 8.24 -1.34
N MET A 202 11.61 9.11 -1.78
CA MET A 202 10.53 8.71 -2.70
C MET A 202 11.06 8.27 -4.06
N MET A 203 12.01 9.02 -4.63
CA MET A 203 12.63 8.64 -5.91
C MET A 203 13.38 7.31 -5.81
N MET A 204 14.10 7.07 -4.71
CA MET A 204 14.74 5.77 -4.46
C MET A 204 13.71 4.63 -4.35
N LEU A 205 12.58 4.88 -3.68
CA LEU A 205 11.51 3.90 -3.58
C LEU A 205 10.88 3.61 -4.94
N TYR A 206 10.58 4.64 -5.74
CA TYR A 206 10.00 4.46 -7.08
C TYR A 206 10.97 3.75 -8.01
N LEU A 207 12.27 4.08 -7.96
CA LEU A 207 13.29 3.36 -8.70
C LEU A 207 13.38 1.90 -8.25
N PHE A 208 13.31 1.64 -6.94
CA PHE A 208 13.30 0.28 -6.41
C PHE A 208 12.10 -0.52 -6.91
N ILE A 209 10.89 0.05 -6.86
CA ILE A 209 9.65 -0.57 -7.36
C ILE A 209 9.78 -0.84 -8.86
N PHE A 210 10.26 0.14 -9.64
CA PHE A 210 10.46 -0.01 -11.08
C PHE A 210 11.42 -1.17 -11.39
N VAL A 211 12.59 -1.21 -10.76
CA VAL A 211 13.60 -2.25 -11.05
C VAL A 211 13.08 -3.63 -10.64
N ILE A 212 12.48 -3.78 -9.46
CA ILE A 212 12.06 -5.11 -8.99
C ILE A 212 10.90 -5.71 -9.81
N THR A 213 10.04 -4.85 -10.37
CA THR A 213 8.86 -5.27 -11.14
C THR A 213 9.18 -5.62 -12.60
N ILE A 214 10.42 -5.38 -13.06
CA ILE A 214 10.95 -5.95 -14.32
C ILE A 214 10.84 -7.49 -14.30
N ASN A 215 11.11 -8.12 -13.16
CA ASN A 215 10.96 -9.57 -13.02
C ASN A 215 9.51 -10.03 -13.16
N SER A 216 8.53 -9.22 -12.76
CA SER A 216 7.11 -9.50 -12.99
C SER A 216 6.76 -9.45 -14.48
N GLY A 217 7.33 -8.51 -15.24
CA GLY A 217 7.20 -8.48 -16.70
C GLY A 217 7.80 -9.70 -17.39
N LEU A 218 9.00 -10.12 -16.96
CA LEU A 218 9.64 -11.35 -17.45
C LEU A 218 8.81 -12.60 -17.14
N MET A 219 8.16 -12.65 -15.96
CA MET A 219 7.23 -13.73 -15.62
C MET A 219 6.09 -13.83 -16.66
N TYR A 220 5.44 -12.72 -17.00
CA TYR A 220 4.32 -12.74 -17.95
C TYR A 220 4.71 -13.19 -19.36
N GLN A 221 5.91 -12.85 -19.82
CA GLN A 221 6.35 -13.12 -21.21
C GLN A 221 7.17 -14.40 -21.39
N VAL A 222 7.77 -14.92 -20.31
CA VAL A 222 8.61 -16.12 -20.39
C VAL A 222 8.02 -17.25 -19.53
N VAL A 223 7.83 -16.99 -18.24
CA VAL A 223 7.51 -18.08 -17.29
C VAL A 223 6.07 -18.57 -17.48
N ASN A 224 5.10 -17.65 -17.56
CA ASN A 224 3.70 -18.02 -17.72
C ASN A 224 3.44 -18.80 -19.03
N PRO A 225 3.94 -18.36 -20.21
CA PRO A 225 3.79 -19.11 -21.45
C PRO A 225 4.41 -20.51 -21.41
N ALA A 226 5.54 -20.68 -20.71
CA ALA A 226 6.18 -21.99 -20.56
C ALA A 226 5.29 -23.03 -19.83
N PHE A 227 4.30 -22.59 -19.06
CA PHE A 227 3.32 -23.43 -18.37
C PHE A 227 1.90 -23.33 -18.93
N ALA A 228 1.70 -22.70 -20.10
CA ALA A 228 0.36 -22.46 -20.68
C ALA A 228 -0.47 -23.74 -20.92
N HIS A 229 0.21 -24.88 -21.15
CA HIS A 229 -0.43 -26.19 -21.30
C HIS A 229 -1.13 -26.69 -20.01
N LEU A 230 -0.84 -26.10 -18.85
CA LEU A 230 -1.46 -26.40 -17.55
C LEU A 230 -2.58 -25.39 -17.22
N SER A 231 -3.34 -24.95 -18.21
CA SER A 231 -4.32 -23.85 -18.11
C SER A 231 -5.28 -23.99 -16.90
N GLU A 232 -5.75 -25.20 -16.62
CA GLU A 232 -6.61 -25.48 -15.47
C GLU A 232 -5.93 -25.16 -14.13
N LEU A 233 -4.75 -25.73 -13.91
CA LEU A 233 -3.98 -25.53 -12.69
C LEU A 233 -3.53 -24.07 -12.57
N ALA A 234 -3.14 -23.46 -13.68
CA ALA A 234 -2.73 -22.07 -13.73
C ALA A 234 -3.88 -21.14 -13.31
N SER A 235 -5.08 -21.31 -13.86
CA SER A 235 -6.24 -20.45 -13.56
C SER A 235 -6.64 -20.42 -12.07
N LEU A 236 -6.50 -21.55 -11.36
CA LEU A 236 -6.90 -21.67 -9.96
C LEU A 236 -5.75 -21.34 -9.00
N TYR A 237 -4.55 -21.87 -9.27
CA TYR A 237 -3.43 -21.82 -8.34
C TYR A 237 -2.59 -20.56 -8.46
N TRP A 238 -2.61 -19.87 -9.61
CA TRP A 238 -1.71 -18.76 -9.90
C TRP A 238 -1.60 -17.73 -8.78
N ALA A 239 -2.72 -17.20 -8.28
CA ALA A 239 -2.71 -16.18 -7.23
C ALA A 239 -2.68 -16.73 -5.79
N VAL A 240 -2.77 -18.05 -5.57
CA VAL A 240 -2.85 -18.65 -4.23
C VAL A 240 -1.60 -18.39 -3.40
N PRO A 241 -0.36 -18.60 -3.90
CA PRO A 241 0.86 -18.29 -3.14
C PRO A 241 1.01 -16.80 -2.82
N TYR A 242 0.58 -15.93 -3.74
CA TYR A 242 0.55 -14.49 -3.54
C TYR A 242 -0.37 -14.11 -2.37
N ILE A 243 -1.61 -14.59 -2.37
CA ILE A 243 -2.58 -14.38 -1.29
C ILE A 243 -2.04 -14.93 0.04
N ALA A 244 -1.44 -16.11 0.04
CA ALA A 244 -0.85 -16.71 1.23
C ALA A 244 0.27 -15.85 1.81
N ALA A 245 1.18 -15.34 0.98
CA ALA A 245 2.26 -14.45 1.40
C ALA A 245 1.72 -13.14 2.00
N LEU A 246 0.70 -12.54 1.37
CA LEU A 246 0.02 -11.36 1.90
C LEU A 246 -0.64 -11.64 3.27
N ALA A 247 -1.31 -12.79 3.42
CA ALA A 247 -1.98 -13.17 4.66
C ALA A 247 -0.98 -13.39 5.81
N VAL A 248 0.18 -13.98 5.51
CA VAL A 248 1.29 -14.11 6.45
C VAL A 248 1.78 -12.73 6.87
N MET A 249 2.12 -11.86 5.90
CA MET A 249 2.64 -10.52 6.19
C MET A 249 1.64 -9.59 6.88
N ARG A 250 0.34 -9.77 6.63
CA ARG A 250 -0.73 -9.02 7.30
C ARG A 250 -0.68 -9.12 8.82
N ASN A 251 -0.32 -10.30 9.33
CA ASN A 251 -0.30 -10.60 10.77
C ASN A 251 1.12 -10.49 11.37
N PHE A 252 2.12 -10.15 10.58
CA PHE A 252 3.50 -10.04 11.03
C PHE A 252 3.64 -8.90 12.05
N SER A 253 4.16 -9.21 13.25
CA SER A 253 4.32 -8.21 14.31
C SER A 253 5.46 -7.24 14.00
N SER A 254 5.34 -5.99 14.48
CA SER A 254 6.34 -4.92 14.36
C SER A 254 7.72 -5.23 14.94
N LYS A 255 7.91 -6.39 15.61
CA LYS A 255 9.16 -6.80 16.25
C LYS A 255 10.18 -7.40 15.27
N MET A 256 9.75 -7.97 14.15
CA MET A 256 10.70 -8.43 13.12
C MET A 256 11.19 -7.25 12.29
N LYS A 257 12.51 -7.18 12.08
CA LYS A 257 13.13 -6.18 11.22
C LYS A 257 12.55 -6.34 9.82
N ARG A 258 11.71 -5.40 9.37
CA ARG A 258 11.07 -5.40 8.04
C ARG A 258 12.06 -5.70 6.90
N SER A 259 13.31 -5.28 7.07
CA SER A 259 14.40 -5.59 6.15
C SER A 259 14.67 -7.10 5.97
N ALA A 260 14.57 -7.91 7.03
CA ALA A 260 14.83 -9.35 6.96
C ALA A 260 13.82 -10.07 6.06
N VAL A 261 12.54 -9.71 6.14
CA VAL A 261 11.48 -10.29 5.29
C VAL A 261 11.74 -10.01 3.81
N LEU A 262 12.33 -8.86 3.48
CA LEU A 262 12.68 -8.51 2.10
C LEU A 262 13.86 -9.31 1.58
N TYR A 263 14.88 -9.52 2.40
CA TYR A 263 16.00 -10.39 2.01
C TYR A 263 15.53 -11.82 1.78
N VAL A 264 14.58 -12.31 2.60
CA VAL A 264 13.93 -13.61 2.35
C VAL A 264 13.19 -13.57 1.02
N GLY A 265 12.35 -12.56 0.77
CA GLY A 265 11.65 -12.40 -0.51
C GLY A 265 12.60 -12.36 -1.72
N MET A 266 13.76 -11.71 -1.60
CA MET A 266 14.78 -11.65 -2.66
C MET A 266 15.42 -13.00 -2.92
N ALA A 267 15.79 -13.71 -1.86
CA ALA A 267 16.34 -15.06 -1.97
C ALA A 267 15.30 -16.02 -2.58
N THR A 268 14.03 -15.93 -2.17
CA THR A 268 12.93 -16.72 -2.72
C THR A 268 12.69 -16.41 -4.20
N LEU A 269 12.73 -15.14 -4.61
CA LEU A 269 12.62 -14.74 -6.02
C LEU A 269 13.81 -15.23 -6.86
N GLY A 270 15.04 -15.14 -6.35
CA GLY A 270 16.21 -15.70 -7.03
C GLY A 270 16.09 -17.23 -7.19
N ALA A 271 15.67 -17.92 -6.14
CA ALA A 271 15.44 -19.35 -6.16
C ALA A 271 14.35 -19.75 -7.17
N SER A 272 13.28 -18.96 -7.34
CA SER A 272 12.22 -19.29 -8.30
C SER A 272 12.73 -19.30 -9.74
N PHE A 273 13.58 -18.34 -10.13
CA PHE A 273 14.20 -18.32 -11.47
C PHE A 273 15.22 -19.45 -11.66
N ILE A 274 16.01 -19.77 -10.62
CA ILE A 274 16.92 -20.93 -10.68
C ILE A 274 16.12 -22.23 -10.84
N CYS A 275 15.03 -22.40 -10.09
CA CYS A 275 14.12 -23.53 -10.24
C CYS A 275 13.49 -23.56 -11.65
N PHE A 276 13.08 -22.42 -12.19
CA PHE A 276 12.56 -22.33 -13.56
C PHE A 276 13.58 -22.82 -14.60
N MET A 277 14.86 -22.51 -14.41
CA MET A 277 15.95 -23.00 -15.27
C MET A 277 16.15 -24.52 -15.19
N LEU A 278 16.10 -25.06 -13.97
CA LEU A 278 16.55 -26.43 -13.68
C LEU A 278 15.43 -27.48 -13.76
N LEU A 279 14.20 -27.08 -13.48
CA LEU A 279 13.05 -27.97 -13.47
C LEU A 279 12.46 -28.14 -14.86
N GLY A 280 11.68 -29.21 -15.02
CA GLY A 280 10.90 -29.44 -16.22
C GLY A 280 9.74 -28.45 -16.34
N ARG A 281 8.73 -28.83 -17.13
CA ARG A 281 7.52 -28.04 -17.34
C ARG A 281 6.28 -28.78 -16.85
N ASN A 282 6.42 -29.71 -15.91
CA ASN A 282 5.31 -30.51 -15.40
C ASN A 282 4.53 -29.77 -14.29
N ALA A 283 3.40 -30.34 -13.88
CA ALA A 283 2.55 -29.75 -12.84
C ALA A 283 3.27 -29.50 -11.50
N ALA A 284 4.12 -30.43 -11.06
CA ALA A 284 4.91 -30.24 -9.83
C ALA A 284 5.91 -29.08 -9.96
N ASP A 285 6.54 -28.95 -11.13
CA ASP A 285 7.50 -27.87 -11.41
C ASP A 285 6.80 -26.51 -11.39
N TYR A 286 5.61 -26.43 -12.01
CA TYR A 286 4.77 -25.24 -11.95
C TYR A 286 4.44 -24.85 -10.51
N LEU A 287 4.01 -25.80 -9.67
CA LEU A 287 3.70 -25.53 -8.26
C LEU A 287 4.91 -24.96 -7.53
N ILE A 288 6.11 -25.52 -7.72
CA ILE A 288 7.34 -25.03 -7.07
C ILE A 288 7.68 -23.61 -7.54
N VAL A 289 7.81 -23.42 -8.86
CA VAL A 289 8.22 -22.14 -9.45
C VAL A 289 7.19 -21.05 -9.14
N ASN A 290 5.90 -21.32 -9.34
CA ASN A 290 4.82 -20.37 -9.08
C ASN A 290 4.76 -20.01 -7.59
N THR A 291 4.90 -20.99 -6.68
CA THR A 291 4.84 -20.72 -5.24
C THR A 291 5.93 -19.77 -4.78
N LEU A 292 7.16 -20.06 -5.18
CA LEU A 292 8.30 -19.23 -4.81
C LEU A 292 8.16 -17.83 -5.42
N MET A 293 7.83 -17.75 -6.70
CA MET A 293 7.78 -16.48 -7.43
C MET A 293 6.63 -15.57 -6.97
N LEU A 294 5.39 -16.08 -6.95
CA LEU A 294 4.21 -15.30 -6.57
C LEU A 294 4.20 -14.99 -5.07
N GLY A 295 4.74 -15.89 -4.24
CA GLY A 295 4.98 -15.63 -2.83
C GLY A 295 5.95 -14.46 -2.62
N ALA A 296 7.05 -14.42 -3.38
CA ALA A 296 8.00 -13.31 -3.32
C ALA A 296 7.38 -11.99 -3.81
N PHE A 297 6.63 -12.00 -4.92
CA PHE A 297 5.92 -10.80 -5.40
C PHE A 297 4.90 -10.28 -4.38
N GLY A 298 4.14 -11.16 -3.71
CA GLY A 298 3.24 -10.76 -2.62
C GLY A 298 3.98 -10.08 -1.48
N ILE A 299 5.20 -10.55 -1.16
CA ILE A 299 6.02 -9.91 -0.13
C ILE A 299 6.43 -8.49 -0.52
N PHE A 300 6.93 -8.33 -1.75
CA PHE A 300 7.40 -7.03 -2.22
C PHE A 300 6.27 -6.03 -2.39
N ASP A 301 5.16 -6.45 -2.99
CA ASP A 301 3.98 -5.60 -3.19
C ASP A 301 3.50 -5.03 -1.88
N LEU A 302 3.24 -5.88 -0.89
CA LEU A 302 2.75 -5.38 0.39
C LEU A 302 3.78 -4.50 1.12
N PHE A 303 5.07 -4.80 0.97
CA PHE A 303 6.12 -3.98 1.55
C PHE A 303 6.11 -2.55 1.00
N TRP A 304 6.13 -2.36 -0.32
CA TRP A 304 6.19 -1.01 -0.87
C TRP A 304 4.83 -0.30 -0.79
N TRP A 305 3.69 -1.01 -0.88
CA TRP A 305 2.37 -0.42 -0.56
C TRP A 305 2.34 0.12 0.87
N SER A 306 2.94 -0.61 1.83
CA SER A 306 3.03 -0.16 3.22
C SER A 306 3.91 1.08 3.37
N ILE A 307 5.06 1.15 2.69
CA ILE A 307 5.94 2.33 2.77
C ILE A 307 5.25 3.55 2.17
N ILE A 308 4.65 3.41 0.99
CA ILE A 308 3.92 4.52 0.37
C ILE A 308 2.82 4.97 1.33
N GLY A 309 2.06 4.02 1.89
CA GLY A 309 1.02 4.27 2.90
C GLY A 309 1.53 5.04 4.11
N GLU A 310 2.70 4.74 4.66
CA GLU A 310 3.32 5.49 5.76
C GLU A 310 3.74 6.91 5.33
N ILE A 311 4.19 7.08 4.08
CA ILE A 311 4.65 8.36 3.55
C ILE A 311 3.49 9.33 3.22
N LEU A 312 2.25 8.83 3.02
CA LEU A 312 1.11 9.67 2.60
C LEU A 312 0.85 10.87 3.52
N ASP A 313 1.16 10.78 4.81
CA ASP A 313 0.98 11.89 5.77
C ASP A 313 2.01 13.00 5.60
N TYR A 314 3.14 12.70 4.96
CA TYR A 314 4.26 13.63 4.74
C TYR A 314 4.27 14.17 3.31
N THR A 315 3.18 13.99 2.57
CA THR A 315 3.07 14.43 1.17
C THR A 315 1.87 15.35 0.99
N ASP A 316 2.05 16.37 0.15
CA ASP A 316 0.99 17.34 -0.17
C ASP A 316 -0.16 16.69 -0.95
N ASN A 317 0.16 15.71 -1.80
CA ASN A 317 -0.80 15.04 -2.66
C ASN A 317 -0.68 13.51 -2.57
N PRO A 318 -1.50 12.87 -1.72
CA PRO A 318 -1.60 11.42 -1.61
C PRO A 318 -1.86 10.69 -2.93
N ALA A 319 -2.73 11.22 -3.80
CA ALA A 319 -3.02 10.59 -5.09
C ALA A 319 -1.80 10.59 -6.02
N LYS A 320 -1.03 11.67 -6.02
CA LYS A 320 0.22 11.76 -6.78
C LYS A 320 1.26 10.79 -6.25
N THR A 321 1.46 10.76 -4.94
CA THR A 321 2.44 9.88 -4.29
C THR A 321 2.14 8.40 -4.55
N PHE A 322 0.88 8.01 -4.39
CA PHE A 322 0.42 6.64 -4.58
C PHE A 322 0.40 6.26 -6.07
N GLY A 323 -0.13 7.14 -6.92
CA GLY A 323 -0.19 6.96 -8.38
C GLY A 323 1.18 6.83 -9.03
N ILE A 324 2.16 7.68 -8.68
CA ILE A 324 3.52 7.55 -9.23
C ILE A 324 4.17 6.23 -8.80
N GLY A 325 4.01 5.82 -7.54
CA GLY A 325 4.55 4.54 -7.06
C GLY A 325 3.98 3.34 -7.81
N LEU A 326 2.67 3.31 -8.03
CA LEU A 326 2.02 2.28 -8.84
C LEU A 326 2.37 2.37 -10.33
N SER A 327 2.54 3.58 -10.88
CA SER A 327 2.99 3.74 -12.26
C SER A 327 4.41 3.20 -12.47
N ALA A 328 5.29 3.31 -11.46
CA ALA A 328 6.63 2.72 -11.50
C ALA A 328 6.56 1.18 -11.57
N ASN A 329 5.61 0.56 -10.87
CA ASN A 329 5.33 -0.87 -10.99
C ASN A 329 4.89 -1.24 -12.41
N VAL A 330 3.88 -0.54 -12.95
CA VAL A 330 3.40 -0.80 -14.33
C VAL A 330 4.51 -0.59 -15.37
N LEU A 331 5.34 0.44 -15.21
CA LEU A 331 6.47 0.71 -16.10
C LEU A 331 7.54 -0.40 -16.03
N GLY A 332 7.80 -0.94 -14.85
CA GLY A 332 8.71 -2.07 -14.67
C GLY A 332 8.18 -3.34 -15.33
N ILE A 333 6.88 -3.64 -15.14
CA ILE A 333 6.20 -4.76 -15.84
C ILE A 333 6.30 -4.59 -17.35
N LEU A 334 6.03 -3.39 -17.89
CA LEU A 334 6.16 -3.11 -19.32
C LEU A 334 7.59 -3.34 -19.82
N LEU A 335 8.59 -2.80 -19.13
CA LEU A 335 9.98 -2.99 -19.52
C LEU A 335 10.39 -4.46 -19.46
N GLY A 336 10.06 -5.17 -18.38
CA GLY A 336 10.30 -6.61 -18.26
C GLY A 336 9.60 -7.42 -19.35
N GLY A 337 8.37 -7.03 -19.73
CA GLY A 337 7.64 -7.62 -20.83
C GLY A 337 8.33 -7.37 -22.18
N THR A 338 8.79 -6.15 -22.44
CA THR A 338 9.54 -5.85 -23.67
C THR A 338 10.87 -6.60 -23.76
N ILE A 339 11.58 -6.75 -22.64
CA ILE A 339 12.79 -7.57 -22.55
C ILE A 339 12.43 -9.03 -22.82
N GLY A 340 11.38 -9.55 -22.18
CA GLY A 340 10.90 -10.92 -22.40
C GLY A 340 10.54 -11.20 -23.85
N MET A 341 9.79 -10.30 -24.52
CA MET A 341 9.48 -10.42 -25.94
C MET A 341 10.73 -10.42 -26.82
N ALA A 342 11.67 -9.50 -26.56
CA ALA A 342 12.92 -9.44 -27.31
C ALA A 342 13.73 -10.75 -27.16
N VAL A 343 13.81 -11.26 -25.93
CA VAL A 343 14.50 -12.50 -25.59
C VAL A 343 13.85 -13.72 -26.26
N THR A 344 12.53 -13.85 -26.19
CA THR A 344 11.78 -14.93 -26.85
C THR A 344 11.89 -14.86 -28.38
N SER A 345 11.85 -13.64 -28.96
CA SER A 345 12.00 -13.44 -30.41
C SER A 345 13.40 -13.76 -30.93
N ALA A 346 14.42 -13.59 -30.08
CA ALA A 346 15.81 -13.94 -30.38
C ALA A 346 16.12 -15.43 -30.15
N HIS A 347 15.14 -16.22 -29.69
CA HIS A 347 15.30 -17.65 -29.35
C HIS A 347 16.46 -17.92 -28.38
N LEU A 348 16.67 -17.03 -27.41
CA LEU A 348 17.67 -17.24 -26.36
C LEU A 348 17.28 -18.44 -25.48
N SER A 349 18.30 -19.02 -24.84
CA SER A 349 18.14 -20.14 -23.91
C SER A 349 17.51 -19.71 -22.58
N ASP A 350 16.86 -20.66 -21.89
CA ASP A 350 16.33 -20.46 -20.54
C ASP A 350 17.39 -19.94 -19.56
N ALA A 351 18.65 -20.34 -19.75
CA ALA A 351 19.77 -19.88 -18.93
C ALA A 351 20.02 -18.36 -19.07
N GLU A 352 19.92 -17.81 -20.28
CA GLU A 352 20.11 -16.38 -20.53
C GLU A 352 18.98 -15.55 -19.90
N ILE A 353 17.74 -16.02 -19.98
CA ILE A 353 16.60 -15.38 -19.30
C ILE A 353 16.84 -15.32 -17.79
N VAL A 354 17.29 -16.43 -17.22
CA VAL A 354 17.53 -16.55 -15.78
C VAL A 354 18.68 -15.65 -15.35
N VAL A 355 19.74 -15.51 -16.16
CA VAL A 355 20.82 -14.54 -15.91
C VAL A 355 20.30 -13.10 -15.91
N ILE A 356 19.41 -12.73 -16.85
CA ILE A 356 18.79 -11.39 -16.87
C ILE A 356 17.97 -11.17 -15.59
N ALA A 357 17.09 -12.12 -15.24
CA ALA A 357 16.25 -12.02 -14.06
C ALA A 357 17.07 -11.95 -12.76
N LEU A 358 18.11 -12.78 -12.62
CA LEU A 358 19.02 -12.76 -11.47
C LEU A 358 19.84 -11.47 -11.42
N SER A 359 20.20 -10.90 -12.56
CA SER A 359 20.86 -9.58 -12.61
C SER A 359 19.95 -8.50 -12.04
N VAL A 360 18.65 -8.52 -12.39
CA VAL A 360 17.64 -7.62 -11.78
C VAL A 360 17.54 -7.87 -10.28
N VAL A 361 17.48 -9.13 -9.82
CA VAL A 361 17.46 -9.46 -8.38
C VAL A 361 18.71 -8.91 -7.67
N CYS A 362 19.90 -9.08 -8.24
CA CYS A 362 21.15 -8.55 -7.67
C CYS A 362 21.14 -7.02 -7.57
N VAL A 363 20.67 -6.31 -8.60
CA VAL A 363 20.54 -4.85 -8.56
C VAL A 363 19.56 -4.41 -7.47
N THR A 364 18.39 -5.06 -7.37
CA THR A 364 17.41 -4.73 -6.32
C THR A 364 17.97 -4.96 -4.92
N LEU A 365 18.74 -6.03 -4.72
CA LEU A 365 19.41 -6.34 -3.46
C LEU A 365 20.45 -5.28 -3.10
N ALA A 366 21.22 -4.79 -4.08
CA ALA A 366 22.17 -3.69 -3.88
C ALA A 366 21.47 -2.35 -3.54
N MET A 367 20.26 -2.13 -4.06
CA MET A 367 19.46 -0.93 -3.76
C MET A 367 18.79 -0.95 -2.38
N LEU A 368 18.62 -2.13 -1.77
CA LEU A 368 17.86 -2.26 -0.53
C LEU A 368 18.53 -1.57 0.69
N PRO A 369 19.84 -1.70 0.94
CA PRO A 369 20.50 -0.97 2.03
C PRO A 369 20.39 0.56 1.94
N PRO A 370 20.69 1.24 0.81
CA PRO A 370 20.56 2.69 0.72
C PRO A 370 19.11 3.15 0.81
N LEU A 371 18.16 2.39 0.26
CA LEU A 371 16.73 2.66 0.43
C LEU A 371 16.33 2.61 1.91
N ASN A 372 16.68 1.54 2.61
CA ASN A 372 16.35 1.38 4.03
C ASN A 372 16.96 2.49 4.90
N ARG A 373 18.21 2.87 4.66
CA ARG A 373 18.85 4.00 5.35
C ARG A 373 18.08 5.31 5.15
N THR A 374 17.69 5.60 3.92
CA THR A 374 16.99 6.85 3.57
C THR A 374 15.57 6.89 4.14
N LEU A 375 14.84 5.77 4.07
CA LEU A 375 13.49 5.64 4.65
C LEU A 375 13.51 5.77 6.18
N VAL A 376 14.44 5.10 6.86
CA VAL A 376 14.57 5.18 8.32
C VAL A 376 14.94 6.61 8.74
N ALA A 377 15.84 7.28 8.01
CA ALA A 377 16.18 8.67 8.29
C ALA A 377 14.97 9.60 8.14
N LEU A 378 14.18 9.44 7.07
CA LEU A 378 12.96 10.22 6.84
C LEU A 378 11.95 10.03 7.97
N LEU A 379 11.67 8.77 8.34
CA LEU A 379 10.70 8.44 9.38
C LEU A 379 11.15 8.93 10.76
N LYS A 380 12.43 8.78 11.10
CA LYS A 380 12.98 9.30 12.36
C LYS A 380 12.92 10.82 12.43
N LYS A 381 13.27 11.50 11.35
CA LYS A 381 13.22 12.97 11.29
C LYS A 381 11.81 13.49 11.53
N HIS A 382 10.81 12.87 10.89
CA HIS A 382 9.42 13.30 11.07
C HIS A 382 8.83 12.87 12.42
N ALA A 383 9.24 11.74 13.00
CA ALA A 383 8.87 11.36 14.36
C ALA A 383 9.42 12.36 15.39
N TYR A 384 10.68 12.75 15.23
CA TYR A 384 11.34 13.74 16.09
C TYR A 384 10.69 15.13 15.95
N LEU A 385 10.41 15.57 14.72
CA LEU A 385 9.72 16.85 14.48
C LEU A 385 8.28 16.84 15.01
N SER A 386 7.56 15.72 14.94
CA SER A 386 6.23 15.62 15.56
C SER A 386 6.28 15.69 17.08
N ASP A 387 7.35 15.18 17.70
CA ASP A 387 7.57 15.29 19.13
C ASP A 387 7.96 16.75 19.51
N GLU A 388 8.83 17.41 18.75
CA GLU A 388 9.20 18.84 18.95
C GLU A 388 8.04 19.82 18.70
N GLU A 389 7.21 19.59 17.67
CA GLU A 389 6.03 20.40 17.39
C GLU A 389 4.94 20.24 18.45
N SER A 390 4.81 19.03 19.02
CA SER A 390 3.94 18.84 20.18
C SER A 390 4.42 19.70 21.36
N MET A 391 5.73 19.78 21.60
CA MET A 391 6.30 20.62 22.66
C MET A 391 6.12 22.13 22.41
N THR A 392 6.18 22.62 21.17
CA THR A 392 5.98 24.05 20.86
C THR A 392 4.52 24.50 20.93
N ASP A 393 3.56 23.61 20.63
CA ASP A 393 2.13 23.89 20.89
C ASP A 393 1.81 23.89 22.40
N TYR A 394 2.55 23.13 23.22
CA TYR A 394 2.51 23.24 24.68
C TYR A 394 3.16 24.54 25.18
N GLU A 395 4.27 24.98 24.61
CA GLU A 395 4.90 26.26 24.96
C GLU A 395 4.03 27.45 24.58
N HIS A 396 3.30 27.41 23.45
CA HIS A 396 2.38 28.48 23.06
C HIS A 396 1.06 28.48 23.83
N LYS A 397 0.53 27.30 24.23
CA LYS A 397 -0.59 27.24 25.18
C LYS A 397 -0.17 27.65 26.60
N SER A 398 1.04 27.28 27.02
CA SER A 398 1.61 27.68 28.32
C SER A 398 1.88 29.18 28.39
N ALA A 399 2.37 29.81 27.31
CA ALA A 399 2.58 31.26 27.27
C ALA A 399 1.26 32.07 27.37
N ALA A 400 0.13 31.51 26.91
CA ALA A 400 -1.20 32.12 27.10
C ALA A 400 -1.82 31.81 28.48
N GLU A 401 -1.36 30.75 29.17
CA GLU A 401 -1.81 30.36 30.52
C GLU A 401 -0.85 30.79 31.66
N GLN A 402 0.30 31.37 31.33
CA GLN A 402 1.33 31.82 32.30
C GLN A 402 0.92 32.98 33.22
N ASN A 403 -0.34 33.43 33.16
CA ASN A 403 -0.93 34.37 34.10
C ASN A 403 -1.86 33.72 35.14
N ARG A 404 -1.84 32.38 35.27
CA ARG A 404 -2.46 31.68 36.41
C ARG A 404 -1.38 31.18 37.34
N THR A 405 -1.40 31.70 38.56
CA THR A 405 -0.67 31.20 39.73
C THR A 405 -0.75 29.66 39.76
N ILE A 406 0.38 28.99 39.51
CA ILE A 406 0.48 27.53 39.61
C ILE A 406 0.12 27.16 41.06
N GLU A 407 -0.93 26.37 41.24
CA GLU A 407 -1.26 25.84 42.57
C GLU A 407 -0.05 25.08 43.12
N PRO A 408 0.39 25.39 44.36
CA PRO A 408 1.52 24.68 44.94
C PRO A 408 1.24 23.18 45.05
N LEU A 409 2.27 22.37 44.81
CA LEU A 409 2.21 20.94 45.08
C LEU A 409 2.04 20.73 46.58
N THR A 410 1.21 19.75 46.94
CA THR A 410 1.15 19.25 48.32
C THR A 410 2.45 18.52 48.65
N SER A 411 2.80 18.39 49.94
CA SER A 411 4.00 17.68 50.38
C SER A 411 4.09 16.27 49.78
N ARG A 412 2.94 15.59 49.69
CA ARG A 412 2.87 14.23 49.13
C ARG A 412 3.07 14.18 47.61
N GLU A 413 2.55 15.16 46.89
CA GLU A 413 2.80 15.29 45.45
C GLU A 413 4.26 15.63 45.16
N LEU A 414 4.92 16.38 46.05
CA LEU A 414 6.34 16.70 45.94
C LEU A 414 7.22 15.45 46.12
N GLU A 415 6.93 14.62 47.13
CA GLU A 415 7.61 13.33 47.32
C GLU A 415 7.44 12.39 46.12
N VAL A 416 6.21 12.26 45.61
CA VAL A 416 5.93 11.48 44.40
C VAL A 416 6.68 12.06 43.21
N LEU A 417 6.71 13.38 43.04
CA LEU A 417 7.43 14.05 41.96
C LEU A 417 8.94 13.76 42.01
N GLN A 418 9.58 13.81 43.17
CA GLN A 418 11.00 13.52 43.31
C GLN A 418 11.34 12.08 42.87
N LEU A 419 10.52 11.11 43.28
CA LEU A 419 10.71 9.71 42.90
C LEU A 419 10.38 9.49 41.41
N LEU A 420 9.41 10.23 40.87
CA LEU A 420 9.13 10.23 39.44
C LEU A 420 10.35 10.72 38.65
N LEU A 421 11.00 11.81 39.10
CA LEU A 421 12.20 12.42 38.51
C LEU A 421 13.44 11.52 38.62
N ALA A 422 13.51 10.67 39.65
CA ALA A 422 14.53 9.64 39.79
C ALA A 422 14.31 8.42 38.86
N GLY A 423 13.28 8.43 38.00
CA GLY A 423 13.02 7.36 37.03
C GLY A 423 12.33 6.12 37.60
N LYS A 424 11.84 6.15 38.85
CA LYS A 424 11.21 4.99 39.50
C LYS A 424 9.85 4.65 38.88
N SER A 425 9.46 3.38 38.81
CA SER A 425 8.12 2.99 38.34
C SER A 425 7.05 3.27 39.41
N ASN A 426 5.77 3.40 39.02
CA ASN A 426 4.69 3.64 40.00
C ASN A 426 4.61 2.55 41.08
N LYS A 427 5.01 1.32 40.75
CA LYS A 427 5.10 0.21 41.70
C LYS A 427 6.19 0.45 42.74
N ILE A 428 7.39 0.83 42.30
CA ILE A 428 8.51 1.14 43.21
C ILE A 428 8.18 2.35 44.09
N ILE A 429 7.52 3.37 43.52
CA ILE A 429 7.07 4.55 44.29
C ILE A 429 6.04 4.16 45.35
N ALA A 430 5.13 3.24 45.02
CA ALA A 430 4.12 2.74 45.95
C ALA A 430 4.78 2.03 47.14
N ASP A 431 5.77 1.18 46.86
CA ASP A 431 6.55 0.46 47.86
C ASP A 431 7.36 1.43 48.74
N ASP A 432 8.09 2.37 48.14
CA ASP A 432 8.92 3.36 48.85
C ASP A 432 8.12 4.28 49.77
N LEU A 433 6.88 4.59 49.37
CA LEU A 433 6.00 5.51 50.08
C LEU A 433 4.95 4.80 50.95
N PHE A 434 4.97 3.46 51.03
CA PHE A 434 4.02 2.63 51.77
C PHE A 434 2.54 2.93 51.43
N ILE A 435 2.23 3.07 50.14
CA ILE A 435 0.87 3.32 49.62
C ILE A 435 0.56 2.37 48.45
N SER A 436 -0.69 2.32 48.00
CA SER A 436 -1.04 1.50 46.83
C SER A 436 -0.64 2.18 45.51
N GLU A 437 -0.39 1.36 44.47
CA GLU A 437 -0.09 1.85 43.12
C GLU A 437 -1.22 2.73 42.55
N SER A 438 -2.48 2.46 42.93
CA SER A 438 -3.62 3.31 42.56
C SER A 438 -3.52 4.70 43.17
N THR A 439 -3.04 4.82 44.41
CA THR A 439 -2.83 6.11 45.09
C THR A 439 -1.70 6.89 44.43
N VAL A 440 -0.62 6.21 44.02
CA VAL A 440 0.45 6.84 43.22
C VAL A 440 -0.09 7.36 41.88
N LYS A 441 -0.94 6.60 41.18
CA LYS A 441 -1.57 7.05 39.93
C LYS A 441 -2.41 8.31 40.14
N THR A 442 -3.14 8.41 41.25
CA THR A 442 -3.91 9.60 41.60
C THR A 442 -3.01 10.81 41.81
N HIS A 443 -1.94 10.67 42.60
CA HIS A 443 -0.97 11.76 42.80
C HIS A 443 -0.30 12.19 41.49
N THR A 444 0.12 11.23 40.65
CA THR A 444 0.72 11.53 39.34
C THR A 444 -0.25 12.26 38.42
N ARG A 445 -1.54 11.91 38.43
CA ARG A 445 -2.57 12.63 37.66
C ARG A 445 -2.76 14.07 38.16
N ASN A 446 -2.76 14.28 39.48
CA ASN A 446 -2.89 15.62 40.05
C ASN A 446 -1.66 16.48 39.75
N ILE A 447 -0.46 15.91 39.84
CA ILE A 447 0.79 16.57 39.41
C ILE A 447 0.68 16.98 37.94
N PHE A 448 0.29 16.06 37.06
CA PHE A 448 0.13 16.35 35.63
C PHE A 448 -0.88 17.47 35.38
N SER A 449 -2.01 17.46 36.11
CA SER A 449 -3.01 18.52 36.03
C SER A 449 -2.47 19.88 36.50
N LYS A 450 -1.65 19.93 37.56
CA LYS A 450 -1.08 21.18 38.09
C LYS A 450 0.01 21.75 37.20
N TYR A 451 0.71 20.92 36.44
CA TYR A 451 1.70 21.32 35.44
C TYR A 451 1.12 21.46 34.01
N SER A 452 -0.19 21.27 33.84
CA SER A 452 -0.87 21.27 32.54
C SER A 452 -0.24 20.34 31.50
N VAL A 453 0.25 19.16 31.93
CA VAL A 453 0.87 18.15 31.07
C VAL A 453 0.02 16.89 30.96
N ASN A 454 0.19 16.14 29.88
CA ASN A 454 -0.54 14.88 29.65
C ASN A 454 0.34 13.64 29.81
N SER A 455 1.65 13.80 29.97
CA SER A 455 2.58 12.68 30.06
C SER A 455 3.75 12.91 31.00
N ARG A 456 4.35 11.79 31.42
CA ARG A 456 5.57 11.77 32.20
C ARG A 456 6.72 12.46 31.46
N SER A 457 6.90 12.16 30.17
CA SER A 457 7.97 12.74 29.35
C SER A 457 7.86 14.27 29.28
N GLU A 458 6.64 14.78 29.14
CA GLU A 458 6.35 16.22 29.09
C GLU A 458 6.64 16.93 30.42
N LEU A 459 6.30 16.30 31.55
CA LEU A 459 6.66 16.78 32.89
C LEU A 459 8.19 16.91 33.07
N PHE A 460 8.94 15.92 32.59
CA PHE A 460 10.40 15.94 32.65
C PHE A 460 11.00 17.09 31.81
N SER A 461 10.49 17.29 30.59
CA SER A 461 10.95 18.38 29.70
C SER A 461 10.76 19.76 30.33
N ILE A 462 9.60 20.03 30.96
CA ILE A 462 9.31 21.31 31.61
C ILE A 462 10.22 21.56 32.81
N LEU A 463 10.44 20.56 33.67
CA LEU A 463 11.24 20.71 34.88
C LEU A 463 12.75 20.85 34.60
N LEU A 464 13.26 20.21 33.55
CA LEU A 464 14.64 20.40 33.09
C LEU A 464 14.86 21.82 32.57
N LYS A 465 13.90 22.39 31.83
CA LYS A 465 13.98 23.77 31.33
C LYS A 465 14.04 24.80 32.46
N ASN A 466 13.25 24.62 33.53
CA ASN A 466 13.24 25.52 34.68
C ASN A 466 14.51 25.44 35.55
N LYS A 467 15.25 24.31 35.52
CA LYS A 467 16.55 24.16 36.20
C LYS A 467 17.72 24.77 35.41
N ILE A 468 17.54 25.05 34.12
CA ILE A 468 18.57 25.66 33.27
C ILE A 468 18.44 27.19 33.27
N ASN A 469 17.24 27.71 33.58
CA ASN A 469 16.92 29.14 33.60
C ASN A 469 16.97 29.78 35.01
N ASN A 470 17.30 29.02 36.05
CA ASN A 470 17.58 29.45 37.43
C ASN A 470 18.96 28.92 37.81
#